data_AF-A0A6I6SCW9-F1
#
_entry.id   AF-A0A6I6SCW9-F1
#
_cell.length_a   1.000
_cell.length_b   1.000
_cell.length_c   1.000
_cell.angle_alpha   90.00
_cell.angle_beta   90.00
_cell.angle_gamma   90.00
#
_symmetry.space_group_name_H-M   'P 1'
#
loop_
_entity.id
_entity.type
_entity.pdbx_description
1 polymer ?
#
loop_
_entity_poly.entity_id
_entity_poly.type
_entity_poly.pdbx_seq_one_letter_code
_entity_poly.pdbx_strand_id
1 'polypeptide(L)'
;MRDEQLPLTRRHTALRCAVGHYCPLGFNATWAYLTATARPSPDLRRDPAALLRALQTLEDSRTLRLNEIDAIATRRHAEKAAGRRTPRPTDTTQLRGPHWPSETAPSRLGLVAAVADRHTDFRRLPYPDETLYRDSEAPQLAGLHSHLDAYATTYLTNLGHVEAPTRDSLAQTIRAIERLVRPSCTPLNGYLLMWLRFAHLVAYAAAAPYGHGALPTAGSVGRASS
;
A
#
# COMPACT_ATOMS: atom_id res chain seq x y z
N MET A 1 -16.55 -17.78 -5.79
CA MET A 1 -16.63 -17.06 -4.50
C MET A 1 -18.05 -16.64 -4.12
N ARG A 2 -18.89 -16.22 -5.09
CA ARG A 2 -20.32 -15.95 -4.88
C ARG A 2 -21.21 -17.19 -4.90
N ASP A 3 -20.73 -18.30 -5.48
CA ASP A 3 -21.44 -19.58 -5.42
C ASP A 3 -21.52 -20.07 -3.96
N GLU A 4 -22.74 -20.06 -3.42
CA GLU A 4 -23.06 -20.45 -2.05
C GLU A 4 -23.08 -21.96 -1.84
N GLN A 5 -23.17 -22.74 -2.93
CA GLN A 5 -23.12 -24.21 -2.88
C GLN A 5 -21.70 -24.72 -2.64
N LEU A 6 -20.68 -23.88 -2.84
CA LEU A 6 -19.29 -24.24 -2.57
C LEU A 6 -18.95 -24.11 -1.08
N PRO A 7 -18.16 -25.07 -0.53
CA PRO A 7 -17.65 -24.98 0.83
C PRO A 7 -16.92 -23.65 1.09
N LEU A 8 -17.14 -23.05 2.26
CA LEU A 8 -16.54 -21.77 2.65
C LEU A 8 -15.01 -21.79 2.53
N THR A 9 -14.36 -22.90 2.89
CA THR A 9 -12.91 -23.08 2.73
C THR A 9 -12.45 -22.90 1.27
N ARG A 10 -13.20 -23.43 0.29
CA ARG A 10 -12.86 -23.26 -1.13
C ARG A 10 -13.04 -21.81 -1.56
N ARG A 11 -14.11 -21.16 -1.10
CA ARG A 11 -14.38 -19.73 -1.38
C ARG A 11 -13.29 -18.84 -0.79
N HIS A 12 -12.84 -19.13 0.43
CA HIS A 12 -11.74 -18.44 1.10
C HIS A 12 -10.40 -18.63 0.38
N THR A 13 -10.09 -19.85 -0.07
CA THR A 13 -8.89 -20.10 -0.89
C THR A 13 -8.95 -19.33 -2.21
N ALA A 14 -10.11 -19.30 -2.88
CA ALA A 14 -10.27 -18.51 -4.10
C ALA A 14 -10.04 -17.01 -3.86
N LEU A 15 -10.48 -16.46 -2.72
CA LEU A 15 -10.20 -15.06 -2.36
C LEU A 15 -8.70 -14.84 -2.16
N ARG A 16 -8.00 -15.77 -1.48
CA ARG A 16 -6.53 -15.71 -1.35
C ARG A 16 -5.84 -15.71 -2.71
N CYS A 17 -6.25 -16.56 -3.63
CA CYS A 17 -5.70 -16.58 -4.99
C CYS A 17 -5.94 -15.24 -5.71
N ALA A 18 -7.15 -14.68 -5.61
CA ALA A 18 -7.47 -13.36 -6.19
C ALA A 18 -6.59 -12.25 -5.60
N VAL A 19 -6.38 -12.26 -4.28
CA VAL A 19 -5.46 -11.33 -3.60
C VAL A 19 -4.02 -11.54 -4.09
N GLY A 20 -3.58 -12.78 -4.30
CA GLY A 20 -2.26 -13.11 -4.86
C GLY A 20 -2.02 -12.51 -6.25
N HIS A 21 -3.06 -12.43 -7.09
CA HIS A 21 -2.95 -11.86 -8.43
C HIS A 21 -3.04 -10.33 -8.45
N TYR A 22 -3.82 -9.72 -7.55
CA TYR A 22 -4.02 -8.27 -7.56
C TYR A 22 -3.10 -7.51 -6.60
N CYS A 23 -3.01 -7.94 -5.34
CA CYS A 23 -2.14 -7.45 -4.27
C CYS A 23 -1.70 -5.96 -4.32
N PRO A 24 -2.63 -4.98 -4.35
CA PRO A 24 -2.32 -3.54 -4.47
C PRO A 24 -1.34 -2.99 -3.42
N LEU A 25 -1.29 -3.62 -2.24
CA LEU A 25 -0.38 -3.26 -1.14
C LEU A 25 0.69 -4.33 -0.87
N GLY A 26 0.78 -5.36 -1.73
CA GLY A 26 1.42 -6.64 -1.43
C GLY A 26 0.45 -7.62 -0.76
N PHE A 27 0.73 -8.92 -0.86
CA PHE A 27 -0.24 -9.98 -0.52
C PHE A 27 -0.80 -9.87 0.91
N ASN A 28 0.08 -9.93 1.92
CA ASN A 28 -0.34 -9.94 3.32
C ASN A 28 -0.95 -8.60 3.75
N ALA A 29 -0.37 -7.47 3.33
CA ALA A 29 -0.90 -6.14 3.60
C ALA A 29 -2.31 -5.95 2.99
N THR A 30 -2.51 -6.42 1.76
CA THR A 30 -3.84 -6.44 1.10
C THR A 30 -4.81 -7.32 1.89
N TRP A 31 -4.36 -8.49 2.34
CA TRP A 31 -5.18 -9.40 3.15
C TRP A 31 -5.59 -8.78 4.49
N ALA A 32 -4.66 -8.14 5.19
CA ALA A 32 -4.92 -7.43 6.44
C ALA A 32 -5.89 -6.25 6.24
N TYR A 33 -5.71 -5.48 5.16
CA TYR A 33 -6.63 -4.41 4.76
C TYR A 33 -8.07 -4.94 4.57
N LEU A 34 -8.23 -6.01 3.77
CA LEU A 34 -9.53 -6.62 3.51
C LEU A 34 -10.19 -7.16 4.78
N THR A 35 -9.41 -7.85 5.61
CA THR A 35 -9.87 -8.43 6.88
C THR A 35 -10.38 -7.33 7.82
N ALA A 36 -9.67 -6.22 7.94
CA ALA A 36 -10.05 -5.10 8.79
C ALA A 36 -11.26 -4.31 8.27
N THR A 37 -11.46 -4.29 6.96
CA THR A 37 -12.58 -3.56 6.32
C THR A 37 -13.86 -4.38 6.21
N ALA A 38 -13.80 -5.71 6.35
CA ALA A 38 -14.94 -6.62 6.25
C ALA A 38 -15.93 -6.61 7.44
N ARG A 39 -16.14 -5.45 8.07
CA ARG A 39 -16.96 -5.28 9.29
C ARG A 39 -18.44 -5.70 9.11
N PRO A 40 -19.13 -6.15 10.18
CA PRO A 40 -18.74 -6.08 11.61
C PRO A 40 -17.80 -7.20 12.07
N SER A 41 -17.76 -8.35 11.39
CA SER A 41 -16.88 -9.47 11.73
C SER A 41 -15.67 -9.53 10.80
N PRO A 42 -14.43 -9.48 11.31
CA PRO A 42 -13.24 -9.64 10.48
C PRO A 42 -12.92 -11.10 10.13
N ASP A 43 -13.64 -12.10 10.67
CA ASP A 43 -13.29 -13.52 10.46
C ASP A 43 -13.74 -14.05 9.09
N LEU A 44 -12.93 -13.80 8.06
CA LEU A 44 -13.16 -14.26 6.68
C LEU A 44 -13.23 -15.80 6.52
N ARG A 45 -12.73 -16.56 7.51
CA ARG A 45 -12.73 -18.03 7.45
C ARG A 45 -14.02 -18.63 7.97
N ARG A 46 -14.74 -17.90 8.84
CA ARG A 46 -15.95 -18.39 9.50
C ARG A 46 -17.20 -17.61 9.16
N ASP A 47 -17.07 -16.40 8.63
CA ASP A 47 -18.19 -15.56 8.21
C ASP A 47 -18.25 -15.45 6.66
N PRO A 48 -19.18 -16.16 6.00
CA PRO A 48 -19.41 -16.03 4.56
C PRO A 48 -19.75 -14.60 4.12
N ALA A 49 -20.44 -13.83 4.96
CA ALA A 49 -20.80 -12.45 4.66
C ALA A 49 -19.58 -11.53 4.73
N ALA A 50 -18.67 -11.74 5.69
CA ALA A 50 -17.38 -11.04 5.74
C ALA A 50 -16.54 -11.31 4.49
N LEU A 51 -16.51 -12.58 4.05
CA LEU A 51 -15.82 -12.96 2.81
C LEU A 51 -16.39 -12.23 1.60
N LEU A 52 -17.72 -12.12 1.48
CA LEU A 52 -18.35 -11.39 0.37
C LEU A 52 -18.08 -9.89 0.43
N ARG A 53 -18.07 -9.27 1.61
CA ARG A 53 -17.68 -7.86 1.78
C ARG A 53 -16.23 -7.61 1.38
N ALA A 54 -15.31 -8.48 1.81
CA ALA A 54 -13.91 -8.42 1.41
C ALA A 54 -13.74 -8.58 -0.11
N LEU A 55 -14.49 -9.51 -0.73
CA LEU A 55 -14.48 -9.66 -2.19
C LEU A 55 -14.97 -8.38 -2.87
N GLN A 56 -16.09 -7.80 -2.43
CA GLN A 56 -16.64 -6.58 -3.02
C GLN A 56 -15.61 -5.44 -2.96
N THR A 57 -15.02 -5.19 -1.79
CA THR A 57 -13.96 -4.19 -1.60
C THR A 57 -12.77 -4.40 -2.55
N LEU A 58 -12.40 -5.66 -2.81
CA LEU A 58 -11.32 -5.99 -3.73
C LEU A 58 -11.70 -5.76 -5.21
N GLU A 59 -12.93 -6.12 -5.59
CA GLU A 59 -13.47 -5.93 -6.94
C GLU A 59 -13.67 -4.44 -7.28
N ASP A 60 -14.16 -3.65 -6.33
CA ASP A 60 -14.32 -2.20 -6.49
C ASP A 60 -12.96 -1.54 -6.75
N SER A 61 -11.96 -1.86 -5.92
CA SER A 61 -10.60 -1.38 -6.09
C SER A 61 -10.00 -1.84 -7.43
N ARG A 62 -10.22 -3.11 -7.82
CA ARG A 62 -9.70 -3.65 -9.07
C ARG A 62 -10.30 -2.96 -10.30
N THR A 63 -11.60 -2.64 -10.27
CA THR A 63 -12.26 -1.93 -11.37
C THR A 63 -11.61 -0.58 -11.61
N LEU A 64 -11.38 0.18 -10.54
CA LEU A 64 -10.71 1.48 -10.61
C LEU A 64 -9.26 1.34 -11.09
N ARG A 65 -8.55 0.29 -10.64
CA ARG A 65 -7.20 0.01 -11.13
C ARG A 65 -7.15 -0.18 -12.64
N LEU A 66 -8.09 -0.93 -13.19
CA LEU A 66 -8.14 -1.20 -14.62
C LEU A 66 -8.41 0.08 -15.41
N ASN A 67 -9.30 0.94 -14.91
CA ASN A 67 -9.56 2.25 -15.51
C ASN A 67 -8.33 3.17 -15.47
N GLU A 68 -7.59 3.19 -14.35
CA GLU A 68 -6.32 3.93 -14.25
C GLU A 68 -5.28 3.44 -15.27
N ILE A 69 -5.12 2.12 -15.39
CA ILE A 69 -4.17 1.51 -16.33
C ILE A 69 -4.55 1.85 -17.77
N ASP A 70 -5.84 1.79 -18.12
CA ASP A 70 -6.33 2.12 -19.45
C ASP A 70 -6.12 3.61 -19.79
N ALA A 71 -6.39 4.50 -18.83
CA ALA A 71 -6.13 5.94 -18.99
C ALA A 71 -4.63 6.22 -19.20
N ILE A 72 -3.74 5.56 -18.44
CA ILE A 72 -2.29 5.66 -18.63
C ILE A 72 -1.90 5.11 -19.99
N ALA A 73 -2.42 3.95 -20.40
CA ALA A 73 -2.11 3.34 -21.69
C ALA A 73 -2.50 4.25 -22.85
N THR A 74 -3.73 4.79 -22.85
CA THR A 74 -4.24 5.73 -23.84
C THR A 74 -3.33 6.97 -23.95
N ARG A 75 -2.97 7.57 -22.81
CA ARG A 75 -2.05 8.72 -22.80
C ARG A 75 -0.67 8.34 -23.35
N ARG A 76 -0.12 7.18 -22.95
CA ARG A 76 1.19 6.71 -23.42
C ARG A 76 1.19 6.39 -24.91
N HIS A 77 0.10 5.90 -25.46
CA HIS A 77 -0.06 5.72 -26.91
C HIS A 77 0.04 7.06 -27.65
N ALA A 78 -0.69 8.09 -27.20
CA ALA A 78 -0.62 9.43 -27.77
C ALA A 78 0.77 10.07 -27.64
N GLU A 79 1.42 9.94 -26.47
CA GLU A 79 2.78 10.46 -26.26
C GLU A 79 3.82 9.78 -27.15
N LYS A 80 3.74 8.45 -27.30
CA LYS A 80 4.63 7.70 -28.20
C LYS A 80 4.45 8.13 -29.65
N ALA A 81 3.21 8.34 -30.09
CA ALA A 81 2.92 8.86 -31.44
C ALA A 81 3.50 10.27 -31.64
N ALA A 82 3.49 11.11 -30.60
CA ALA A 82 4.11 12.43 -30.59
C ALA A 82 5.64 12.43 -30.32
N GLY A 83 6.30 11.25 -30.38
CA GLY A 83 7.75 11.12 -30.20
C GLY A 83 8.26 11.13 -28.74
N ARG A 84 7.39 11.28 -27.74
CA ARG A 84 7.76 11.26 -26.31
C ARG A 84 7.80 9.84 -25.75
N ARG A 85 8.99 9.22 -25.82
CA ARG A 85 9.17 7.80 -25.43
C ARG A 85 9.45 7.57 -23.95
N THR A 86 9.94 8.55 -23.21
CA THR A 86 10.17 8.43 -21.76
C THR A 86 8.85 8.53 -20.98
N PRO A 87 8.49 7.53 -20.15
CA PRO A 87 7.33 7.62 -19.26
C PRO A 87 7.47 8.75 -18.24
N ARG A 88 6.33 9.31 -17.79
CA ARG A 88 6.35 10.29 -16.70
C ARG A 88 6.73 9.61 -15.38
N PRO A 89 7.44 10.31 -14.46
CA PRO A 89 7.75 9.77 -13.14
C PRO A 89 6.50 9.34 -12.36
N THR A 90 5.42 10.11 -12.46
CA THR A 90 4.13 9.82 -11.81
C THR A 90 3.51 8.50 -12.24
N ASP A 91 3.67 8.13 -13.51
CA ASP A 91 3.10 6.89 -14.06
C ASP A 91 3.87 5.69 -13.50
N THR A 92 5.18 5.87 -13.33
CA THR A 92 6.05 4.83 -12.78
C THR A 92 5.74 4.58 -11.32
N THR A 93 5.52 5.63 -10.52
CA THR A 93 5.18 5.49 -9.10
C THR A 93 3.79 4.87 -8.91
N GLN A 94 2.78 5.30 -9.67
CA GLN A 94 1.43 4.72 -9.64
C GLN A 94 1.40 3.24 -10.07
N LEU A 95 2.30 2.82 -10.95
CA LEU A 95 2.35 1.44 -11.44
C LEU A 95 3.17 0.49 -10.55
N ARG A 96 4.19 1.00 -9.85
CA ARG A 96 5.17 0.15 -9.12
C ARG A 96 5.09 0.23 -7.60
N GLY A 97 4.51 1.29 -7.04
CA GLY A 97 4.38 1.48 -5.59
C GLY A 97 3.13 0.85 -4.99
N PRO A 98 3.08 0.69 -3.65
CA PRO A 98 1.85 0.34 -2.96
C PRO A 98 0.83 1.46 -3.19
N HIS A 99 -0.35 1.06 -3.65
CA HIS A 99 -1.43 1.99 -3.94
C HIS A 99 -2.74 1.22 -3.90
N TRP A 100 -3.70 1.70 -3.12
CA TRP A 100 -5.08 1.23 -3.10
C TRP A 100 -5.95 2.15 -3.96
N PRO A 101 -6.36 1.72 -5.17
CA PRO A 101 -7.32 2.45 -5.99
C PRO A 101 -8.69 2.50 -5.32
N SER A 102 -9.23 3.70 -5.19
CA SER A 102 -10.56 3.96 -4.63
C SER A 102 -11.10 5.30 -5.14
N GLU A 103 -12.41 5.42 -5.30
CA GLU A 103 -13.07 6.68 -5.69
C GLU A 103 -12.97 7.74 -4.59
N THR A 104 -12.96 7.26 -3.34
CA THR A 104 -12.76 8.05 -2.14
C THR A 104 -11.41 7.74 -1.51
N ALA A 105 -11.08 8.42 -0.41
CA ALA A 105 -9.94 8.06 0.41
C ALA A 105 -9.95 6.56 0.80
N PRO A 106 -8.80 5.86 0.72
CA PRO A 106 -8.71 4.48 1.19
C PRO A 106 -9.05 4.39 2.68
N SER A 107 -9.53 3.22 3.11
CA SER A 107 -9.92 3.01 4.50
C SER A 107 -8.73 3.17 5.43
N ARG A 108 -8.79 4.17 6.31
CA ARG A 108 -7.77 4.41 7.36
C ARG A 108 -7.56 3.16 8.22
N LEU A 109 -8.64 2.50 8.63
CA LEU A 109 -8.57 1.27 9.41
C LEU A 109 -7.87 0.15 8.63
N GLY A 110 -8.19 0.02 7.34
CA GLY A 110 -7.54 -0.95 6.46
C GLY A 110 -6.04 -0.69 6.31
N LEU A 111 -5.63 0.57 6.13
CA LEU A 111 -4.23 0.96 6.04
C LEU A 111 -3.46 0.76 7.35
N VAL A 112 -4.09 1.07 8.50
CA VAL A 112 -3.52 0.78 9.82
C VAL A 112 -3.30 -0.73 9.98
N ALA A 113 -4.27 -1.56 9.61
CA ALA A 113 -4.13 -3.02 9.67
C ALA A 113 -3.02 -3.53 8.73
N ALA A 114 -2.94 -2.98 7.51
CA ALA A 114 -1.89 -3.30 6.55
C ALA A 114 -0.48 -2.98 7.09
N VAL A 115 -0.30 -1.80 7.68
CA VAL A 115 0.99 -1.41 8.29
C VAL A 115 1.30 -2.26 9.52
N ALA A 116 0.32 -2.53 10.40
CA ALA A 116 0.54 -3.33 11.61
C ALA A 116 1.00 -4.76 11.28
N ASP A 117 0.36 -5.37 10.29
CA ASP A 117 0.70 -6.70 9.80
C ASP A 117 2.12 -6.73 9.21
N ARG A 118 2.51 -5.72 8.41
CA ARG A 118 3.87 -5.64 7.86
C ARG A 118 4.93 -5.25 8.89
N HIS A 119 4.59 -4.43 9.88
CA HIS A 119 5.50 -4.06 10.96
C HIS A 119 5.82 -5.27 11.86
N THR A 120 4.82 -6.11 12.11
CA THR A 120 5.03 -7.39 12.81
C THR A 120 6.02 -8.28 12.08
N ASP A 121 5.88 -8.43 10.76
CA ASP A 121 6.82 -9.20 9.94
C ASP A 121 8.21 -8.55 9.91
N PHE A 122 8.29 -7.22 9.71
CA PHE A 122 9.54 -6.46 9.72
C PHE A 122 10.36 -6.73 10.99
N ARG A 123 9.70 -6.70 12.16
CA ARG A 123 10.34 -6.99 13.45
C ARG A 123 10.75 -8.45 13.66
N ARG A 124 10.15 -9.39 12.92
CA ARG A 124 10.45 -10.83 13.02
C ARG A 124 11.52 -11.28 12.03
N LEU A 125 11.74 -10.52 10.96
CA LEU A 125 12.76 -10.83 9.98
C LEU A 125 14.14 -10.78 10.63
N PRO A 126 15.04 -11.73 10.29
CA PRO A 126 16.43 -11.64 10.70
C PRO A 126 17.04 -10.33 10.22
N TYR A 127 17.86 -9.72 11.08
CA TYR A 127 18.71 -8.62 10.67
C TYR A 127 19.83 -9.15 9.71
N PRO A 128 20.31 -8.35 8.74
CA PRO A 128 21.41 -8.78 7.87
C PRO A 128 22.64 -9.21 8.68
N ASP A 129 23.26 -10.31 8.28
CA ASP A 129 24.50 -10.79 8.87
C ASP A 129 25.64 -9.79 8.63
N GLU A 130 26.55 -9.65 9.60
CA GLU A 130 27.70 -8.73 9.54
C GLU A 130 28.60 -8.98 8.33
N THR A 131 28.66 -10.22 7.82
CA THR A 131 29.41 -10.59 6.62
C THR A 131 28.86 -9.98 5.32
N LEU A 132 27.64 -9.42 5.34
CA LEU A 132 26.95 -8.92 4.14
C LEU A 132 27.19 -7.44 3.86
N TYR A 133 27.83 -6.71 4.77
CA TYR A 133 28.10 -5.27 4.66
C TYR A 133 29.49 -4.93 5.20
N ARG A 134 29.98 -3.71 4.93
CA ARG A 134 31.25 -3.22 5.48
C ARG A 134 31.04 -2.73 6.91
N ASP A 135 32.05 -2.83 7.77
CA ASP A 135 31.99 -2.32 9.15
C ASP A 135 31.58 -0.83 9.21
N SER A 136 31.99 -0.04 8.22
CA SER A 136 31.60 1.38 8.10
C SER A 136 30.13 1.60 7.76
N GLU A 137 29.44 0.61 7.17
CA GLU A 137 28.01 0.64 6.85
C GLU A 137 27.13 0.19 8.04
N ALA A 138 27.71 -0.51 9.03
CA ALA A 138 26.97 -1.12 10.13
C ALA A 138 26.14 -0.11 10.96
N PRO A 139 26.70 1.05 11.40
CA PRO A 139 25.93 2.03 12.17
C PRO A 139 24.79 2.64 11.34
N GLN A 140 25.02 2.83 10.04
CA GLN A 140 24.02 3.38 9.14
C GLN A 140 22.85 2.40 8.96
N LEU A 141 23.13 1.12 8.71
CA LEU A 141 22.10 0.09 8.58
C LEU A 141 21.25 -0.04 9.86
N ALA A 142 21.91 -0.03 11.02
CA ALA A 142 21.22 -0.12 12.31
C ALA A 142 20.33 1.10 12.56
N GLY A 143 20.83 2.29 12.22
CA GLY A 143 20.06 3.54 12.28
C GLY A 143 18.84 3.52 11.35
N LEU A 144 19.00 3.08 10.10
CA LEU A 144 17.89 3.00 9.14
C LEU A 144 16.81 2.01 9.59
N HIS A 145 17.20 0.83 10.08
CA HIS A 145 16.27 -0.15 10.61
C HIS A 145 15.49 0.41 11.81
N SER A 146 16.20 1.07 12.75
CA SER A 146 15.60 1.68 13.94
C SER A 146 14.64 2.83 13.59
N HIS A 147 14.98 3.66 12.60
CA HIS A 147 14.10 4.73 12.13
C HIS A 147 12.80 4.18 11.50
N LEU A 148 12.88 3.09 10.73
CA LEU A 148 11.69 2.44 10.18
C LEU A 148 10.79 1.86 11.28
N ASP A 149 11.38 1.20 12.29
CA ASP A 149 10.64 0.66 13.44
C ASP A 149 9.95 1.77 14.24
N ALA A 150 10.68 2.85 14.54
CA ALA A 150 10.16 4.00 15.26
C ALA A 150 9.02 4.68 14.49
N TYR A 151 9.19 4.91 13.18
CA TYR A 151 8.16 5.53 12.37
C TYR A 151 6.89 4.67 12.33
N ALA A 152 7.01 3.37 12.08
CA ALA A 152 5.87 2.47 12.07
C ALA A 152 5.15 2.47 13.42
N THR A 153 5.90 2.46 14.53
CA THR A 153 5.36 2.57 15.88
C THR A 153 4.59 3.88 16.09
N THR A 154 5.14 5.01 15.66
CA THR A 154 4.45 6.31 15.72
C THR A 154 3.18 6.32 14.88
N TYR A 155 3.26 5.85 13.63
CA TYR A 155 2.09 5.74 12.74
C TYR A 155 0.99 4.89 13.38
N LEU A 156 1.32 3.72 13.94
CA LEU A 156 0.34 2.82 14.56
C LEU A 156 -0.25 3.39 15.85
N THR A 157 0.58 3.99 16.71
CA THR A 157 0.15 4.62 17.97
C THR A 157 -0.83 5.77 17.69
N ASN A 158 -0.58 6.55 16.64
CA ASN A 158 -1.44 7.65 16.23
C ASN A 158 -2.58 7.20 15.29
N LEU A 159 -2.81 5.89 15.19
CA LEU A 159 -3.84 5.26 14.34
C LEU A 159 -3.79 5.76 12.89
N GLY A 160 -2.60 6.02 12.37
CA GLY A 160 -2.33 6.45 11.01
C GLY A 160 -2.07 7.94 10.84
N HIS A 161 -2.26 8.77 11.87
CA HIS A 161 -1.96 10.20 11.76
C HIS A 161 -0.46 10.48 11.92
N VAL A 162 0.13 11.18 10.95
CA VAL A 162 1.55 11.52 10.97
C VAL A 162 1.77 12.97 10.52
N GLU A 163 2.54 13.70 11.31
CA GLU A 163 2.93 15.09 11.03
C GLU A 163 3.87 15.20 9.83
N ALA A 164 3.94 16.39 9.23
CA ALA A 164 4.79 16.64 8.07
C ALA A 164 6.29 16.38 8.31
N PRO A 165 6.91 16.84 9.43
CA PRO A 165 8.34 16.60 9.68
C PRO A 165 8.68 15.12 9.77
N THR A 166 7.80 14.34 10.38
CA THR A 166 7.94 12.89 10.49
C THR A 166 7.91 12.25 9.10
N ARG A 167 6.95 12.64 8.23
CA ARG A 167 6.88 12.17 6.83
C ARG A 167 8.16 12.48 6.04
N ASP A 168 8.75 13.65 6.22
CA ASP A 168 10.01 14.03 5.55
C ASP A 168 11.19 13.17 6.00
N SER A 169 11.27 12.86 7.29
CA SER A 169 12.27 11.93 7.85
C SER A 169 12.15 10.52 7.26
N LEU A 170 10.94 10.01 7.06
CA LEU A 170 10.72 8.73 6.37
C LEU A 170 11.18 8.78 4.90
N ALA A 171 10.86 9.86 4.18
CA ALA A 171 11.33 10.04 2.81
C ALA A 171 12.86 10.08 2.72
N GLN A 172 13.53 10.68 3.71
CA GLN A 172 15.00 10.64 3.80
C GLN A 172 15.54 9.25 4.10
N THR A 173 14.85 8.48 4.97
CA THR A 173 15.18 7.08 5.28
C THR A 173 15.05 6.19 4.03
N ILE A 174 13.97 6.33 3.26
CA ILE A 174 13.77 5.62 1.99
C ILE A 174 14.94 5.90 1.04
N ARG A 175 15.25 7.18 0.79
CA ARG A 175 16.38 7.58 -0.08
C ARG A 175 17.72 7.03 0.41
N ALA A 176 17.91 6.95 1.72
CA ALA A 176 19.13 6.39 2.29
C ALA A 176 19.24 4.88 2.07
N ILE A 177 18.14 4.13 2.19
CA ILE A 177 18.10 2.69 1.87
C ILE A 177 18.32 2.47 0.37
N GLU A 178 17.68 3.26 -0.49
CA GLU A 178 17.86 3.17 -1.95
C GLU A 178 19.32 3.34 -2.37
N ARG A 179 20.07 4.25 -1.72
CA ARG A 179 21.51 4.43 -1.96
C ARG A 179 22.36 3.23 -1.55
N LEU A 180 21.90 2.41 -0.61
CA LEU A 180 22.59 1.19 -0.17
C LEU A 180 22.27 -0.01 -1.07
N VAL A 181 21.16 0.03 -1.82
CA VAL A 181 20.82 -1.02 -2.79
C VAL A 181 21.82 -1.00 -3.93
N ARG A 182 22.53 -2.11 -4.11
CA ARG A 182 23.60 -2.23 -5.12
C ARG A 182 23.04 -2.73 -6.46
N PRO A 183 23.57 -2.27 -7.61
CA PRO A 183 23.12 -2.75 -8.93
C PRO A 183 23.35 -4.25 -9.16
N SER A 184 24.37 -4.82 -8.51
CA SER A 184 24.62 -6.27 -8.51
C SER A 184 23.68 -6.97 -7.52
N CYS A 185 23.23 -8.18 -7.85
CA CYS A 185 22.42 -9.00 -6.96
C CYS A 185 23.29 -9.47 -5.77
N THR A 186 23.38 -8.65 -4.73
CA THR A 186 24.05 -8.99 -3.47
C THR A 186 23.03 -9.58 -2.48
N PRO A 187 23.44 -10.49 -1.57
CA PRO A 187 22.53 -11.02 -0.56
C PRO A 187 21.90 -9.93 0.33
N LEU A 188 22.66 -8.85 0.60
CA LEU A 188 22.17 -7.68 1.35
C LEU A 188 20.94 -7.03 0.70
N ASN A 189 20.87 -7.00 -0.64
CA ASN A 189 19.72 -6.41 -1.33
C ASN A 189 18.39 -7.10 -0.98
N GLY A 190 18.40 -8.39 -0.63
CA GLY A 190 17.19 -9.09 -0.18
C GLY A 190 16.53 -8.40 1.01
N TYR A 191 17.33 -8.03 2.01
CA TYR A 191 16.88 -7.32 3.21
C TYR A 191 16.45 -5.89 2.89
N LEU A 192 17.30 -5.14 2.17
CA LEU A 192 17.04 -3.74 1.84
C LEU A 192 15.76 -3.58 0.99
N LEU A 193 15.50 -4.50 0.06
CA LEU A 193 14.27 -4.50 -0.73
C LEU A 193 13.04 -4.80 0.13
N MET A 194 13.14 -5.64 1.16
CA MET A 194 12.03 -5.85 2.10
C MET A 194 11.79 -4.59 2.94
N TRP A 195 12.85 -3.93 3.40
CA TRP A 195 12.75 -2.67 4.13
C TRP A 195 12.12 -1.57 3.25
N LEU A 196 12.51 -1.46 1.98
CA LEU A 196 11.91 -0.50 1.03
C LEU A 196 10.43 -0.79 0.77
N ARG A 197 10.05 -2.06 0.59
CA ARG A 197 8.62 -2.41 0.41
C ARG A 197 7.79 -2.00 1.63
N PHE A 198 8.32 -2.22 2.83
CA PHE A 198 7.69 -1.78 4.06
C PHE A 198 7.63 -0.25 4.17
N ALA A 199 8.76 0.44 3.96
CA ALA A 199 8.86 1.89 4.03
C ALA A 199 7.91 2.58 3.03
N HIS A 200 7.82 2.07 1.80
CA HIS A 200 6.87 2.58 0.80
C HIS A 200 5.42 2.37 1.20
N LEU A 201 5.07 1.24 1.83
CA LEU A 201 3.71 1.02 2.33
C LEU A 201 3.36 2.04 3.41
N VAL A 202 4.28 2.25 4.35
CA VAL A 202 4.12 3.20 5.45
C VAL A 202 4.02 4.64 4.93
N ALA A 203 4.86 5.02 3.96
CA ALA A 203 4.81 6.34 3.32
C ALA A 203 3.49 6.56 2.57
N TYR A 204 3.04 5.57 1.80
CA TYR A 204 1.75 5.60 1.13
C TYR A 204 0.61 5.76 2.12
N ALA A 205 0.60 4.97 3.20
CA ALA A 205 -0.45 5.00 4.20
C ALA A 205 -0.51 6.33 4.97
N ALA A 206 0.64 6.91 5.30
CA ALA A 206 0.73 8.21 5.98
C ALA A 206 0.37 9.41 5.07
N ALA A 207 0.52 9.25 3.76
CA ALA A 207 0.17 10.26 2.77
C ALA A 207 -1.28 10.14 2.27
N ALA A 208 -1.96 9.03 2.57
CA ALA A 208 -3.33 8.81 2.14
C ALA A 208 -4.24 9.91 2.72
N PRO A 209 -5.04 10.60 1.87
CA PRO A 209 -5.97 11.60 2.37
C PRO A 209 -6.95 10.93 3.33
N TYR A 210 -7.15 11.50 4.51
CA TYR A 210 -8.21 11.03 5.40
C TYR A 210 -9.52 11.57 4.85
N GLY A 211 -10.52 10.71 4.72
CA GLY A 211 -11.89 11.16 4.46
C GLY A 211 -12.34 12.07 5.59
N HIS A 212 -12.15 13.39 5.45
CA HIS A 212 -13.15 14.31 5.96
C HIS A 212 -14.40 13.98 5.17
N GLY A 213 -15.50 13.63 5.86
CA GLY A 213 -16.81 13.55 5.23
C GLY A 213 -16.97 14.81 4.38
N ALA A 214 -17.19 14.62 3.08
CA ALA A 214 -17.49 15.71 2.19
C ALA A 214 -18.64 16.50 2.84
N LEU A 215 -18.37 17.71 3.32
CA LEU A 215 -19.44 18.68 3.45
C LEU A 215 -19.95 18.90 2.03
N PRO A 216 -21.23 18.65 1.73
CA PRO A 216 -21.77 19.02 0.44
C PRO A 216 -21.61 20.54 0.34
N THR A 217 -20.84 21.01 -0.63
CA THR A 217 -20.93 22.40 -1.07
C THR A 217 -22.35 22.59 -1.56
N ALA A 218 -23.19 23.15 -0.69
CA ALA A 218 -24.56 23.51 -0.98
C ALA A 218 -24.56 24.30 -2.30
N GLY A 219 -25.33 23.79 -3.26
CA GLY A 219 -25.48 24.42 -4.55
C GLY A 219 -26.01 25.83 -4.40
N SER A 220 -25.34 26.81 -5.01
CA SER A 220 -25.98 28.07 -5.36
C SER A 220 -26.82 27.83 -6.61
N VAL A 221 -28.03 27.33 -6.38
CA VAL A 221 -29.16 27.44 -7.30
C VAL A 221 -29.53 28.92 -7.40
N GLY A 222 -29.51 29.44 -8.63
CA GLY A 222 -30.48 30.41 -9.15
C GLY A 222 -30.52 31.81 -8.52
N ARG A 223 -30.11 32.80 -9.32
CA ARG A 223 -30.93 34.00 -9.51
C ARG A 223 -30.94 34.39 -10.97
N ALA A 224 -32.05 34.04 -11.62
CA ALA A 224 -32.58 34.74 -12.77
C ALA A 224 -33.67 35.71 -12.28
N SER A 225 -33.86 36.80 -13.04
CA SER A 225 -34.86 37.88 -12.91
C SER A 225 -34.51 38.95 -11.86
N SER A 226 -34.52 40.25 -12.15
CA SER A 226 -35.14 41.02 -13.24
C SER A 226 -34.25 42.17 -13.69
#